data_AF-A0A377ZH42-F1
#
_entry.id   AF-A0A377ZH42-F1
#
_cell.length_a   1.000
_cell.length_b   1.000
_cell.length_c   1.000
_cell.angle_alpha   90.00
_cell.angle_beta   90.00
_cell.angle_gamma   90.00
#
_symmetry.space_group_name_H-M   'P 1'
#
loop_
_entity.id
_entity.type
_entity.pdbx_description
1 polymer ?
#
loop_
_entity_poly.entity_id
_entity_poly.type
_entity_poly.pdbx_seq_one_letter_code
_entity_poly.pdbx_strand_id
1 'polypeptide(L)' 'MAITIRSAAKPFPWDPALQDTQLLALYQRMAKLRKAHQALRYGGCQVIYAEDNVVVFVPRLQTAAGAGGD' A
#
# COMPACT_ATOMS: atom_id res chain seq x y z
N MET A 1 -26.48 22.93 -17.25
CA MET A 1 -26.12 21.74 -18.07
C MET A 1 -25.62 20.66 -17.15
N ALA A 2 -26.37 19.56 -17.00
CA ALA A 2 -26.04 18.46 -16.10
C ALA A 2 -25.15 17.44 -16.82
N ILE A 3 -23.90 17.28 -16.38
CA ILE A 3 -23.02 16.23 -16.90
C ILE A 3 -23.10 15.06 -15.93
N THR A 4 -24.01 14.12 -16.22
CA THR A 4 -24.07 12.82 -15.56
C THR A 4 -22.89 11.97 -16.04
N ILE A 5 -21.73 12.08 -15.39
CA ILE A 5 -20.56 11.25 -15.72
C ILE A 5 -20.67 9.92 -14.99
N ARG A 6 -21.30 8.95 -15.66
CA ARG A 6 -21.08 7.51 -15.40
C ARG A 6 -19.84 7.07 -16.17
N SER A 7 -18.64 7.41 -15.70
CA SER A 7 -17.41 6.85 -16.30
C SER A 7 -16.25 6.85 -15.30
N ALA A 8 -15.37 5.86 -15.45
CA ALA A 8 -14.15 5.70 -14.66
C ALA A 8 -13.04 6.72 -15.01
N ALA A 9 -13.29 7.61 -15.98
CA ALA A 9 -12.35 8.65 -16.43
C ALA A 9 -12.85 10.03 -16.00
N LYS A 10 -13.04 10.24 -14.70
CA LYS A 10 -13.34 11.56 -14.15
C LYS A 10 -12.02 12.36 -14.02
N PRO A 11 -12.01 13.65 -14.41
CA PRO A 11 -10.84 14.50 -14.20
C PRO A 11 -10.54 14.60 -12.71
N PHE A 12 -9.26 14.69 -12.37
CA PHE A 12 -8.84 14.81 -10.98
C PHE A 12 -9.41 16.10 -10.36
N PRO A 13 -10.06 16.03 -9.19
CA PRO A 13 -10.59 17.22 -8.52
C PRO A 13 -9.44 18.01 -7.88
N TRP A 14 -8.95 19.03 -8.58
CA TRP A 14 -7.88 19.91 -8.09
C TRP A 14 -8.30 20.79 -6.91
N ASP A 15 -9.60 21.00 -6.70
CA ASP A 15 -10.13 21.71 -5.53
C ASP A 15 -9.99 20.81 -4.27
N PRO A 16 -9.22 21.22 -3.25
CA PRO A 16 -9.06 20.45 -2.02
C PRO A 16 -10.37 20.20 -1.27
N ALA A 17 -11.38 21.08 -1.42
CA ALA A 17 -12.68 20.91 -0.77
C ALA A 17 -13.47 19.72 -1.34
N LEU A 18 -13.12 19.27 -2.56
CA LEU A 18 -13.72 18.11 -3.22
C LEU A 18 -12.94 16.81 -2.95
N GLN A 19 -11.83 16.87 -2.22
CA GLN A 19 -10.99 15.73 -1.90
C GLN A 19 -11.31 15.16 -0.52
N ASP A 20 -11.32 13.83 -0.41
CA ASP A 20 -11.39 13.17 0.88
C ASP A 20 -10.02 13.22 1.58
N THR A 21 -9.92 14.12 2.56
CA THR A 21 -8.69 14.31 3.33
C THR A 21 -8.35 13.13 4.24
N GLN A 22 -9.34 12.35 4.70
CA GLN A 22 -9.10 11.19 5.55
C GLN A 22 -8.47 10.06 4.73
N LEU A 23 -9.00 9.83 3.52
CA LEU A 23 -8.45 8.89 2.57
C LEU A 23 -7.03 9.29 2.16
N LEU A 24 -6.81 10.57 1.84
CA LEU A 24 -5.49 11.10 1.52
C LEU A 24 -4.49 10.86 2.66
N ALA A 25 -4.87 11.20 3.90
CA ALA A 25 -4.03 11.00 5.08
C ALA A 25 -3.71 9.51 5.33
N LEU A 26 -4.67 8.61 5.08
CA LEU A 26 -4.45 7.17 5.17
C LEU A 26 -3.39 6.72 4.16
N TYR A 27 -3.53 7.07 2.88
CA TYR A 27 -2.55 6.71 1.84
C TYR A 27 -1.17 7.30 2.11
N GLN A 28 -1.10 8.53 2.61
CA GLN A 28 0.18 9.13 3.02
C GLN A 28 0.88 8.33 4.13
N ARG A 29 0.13 7.88 5.14
CA ARG A 29 0.68 7.02 6.22
C ARG A 29 1.18 5.69 5.67
N MET A 30 0.41 5.03 4.80
CA MET A 30 0.83 3.77 4.17
C MET A 30 2.08 3.95 3.29
N ALA A 31 2.15 5.05 2.53
CA ALA A 31 3.33 5.37 1.73
C ALA A 31 4.58 5.62 2.61
N LYS A 32 4.42 6.30 3.75
CA LYS A 32 5.50 6.48 4.73
C LYS A 32 5.95 5.14 5.31
N LEU A 33 5.03 4.26 5.68
CA LEU A 33 5.32 2.92 6.17
C LEU A 33 6.12 2.10 5.14
N ARG A 34 5.70 2.11 3.87
CA ARG A 34 6.43 1.44 2.78
C ARG A 34 7.84 2.00 2.57
N LYS A 35 8.04 3.31 2.74
CA LYS A 35 9.37 3.93 2.66
C LYS A 35 10.26 3.53 3.84
N ALA A 36 9.72 3.52 5.06
CA ALA A 36 10.46 3.20 6.27
C ALA A 36 10.92 1.73 6.33
N HIS A 37 10.09 0.78 5.87
CA HIS A 37 10.41 -0.64 5.95
C HIS A 37 10.88 -1.20 4.60
N GLN A 38 12.19 -1.45 4.49
CA GLN A 38 12.81 -2.01 3.29
C GLN A 38 12.22 -3.39 2.92
N ALA A 39 11.83 -4.19 3.90
CA ALA A 39 11.16 -5.47 3.69
C ALA A 39 9.86 -5.34 2.88
N LEU A 40 9.10 -4.25 3.04
CA LEU A 40 7.87 -4.02 2.24
C LEU A 40 8.17 -3.70 0.77
N ARG A 41 9.40 -3.29 0.44
CA ARG A 41 9.82 -2.94 -0.92
C ARG A 41 10.55 -4.07 -1.64
N TYR A 42 11.42 -4.78 -0.92
CA TYR A 42 12.32 -5.80 -1.51
C TYR A 42 12.22 -7.16 -0.82
N GLY A 43 11.47 -7.28 0.28
CA GLY A 43 11.26 -8.55 0.94
C GLY A 43 10.23 -9.41 0.21
N GLY A 44 10.32 -10.72 0.39
CA GLY A 44 9.31 -11.66 -0.09
C GLY A 44 7.98 -11.47 0.65
N CYS A 45 6.86 -11.58 -0.06
CA CYS A 45 5.53 -11.55 0.55
C CYS A 45 5.18 -12.97 1.03
N GLN A 46 5.22 -13.20 2.33
CA GLN A 46 4.78 -14.46 2.92
C GLN A 46 3.39 -14.28 3.53
N VAL A 47 2.41 -15.03 3.04
CA VAL A 47 1.07 -15.12 3.65
C VAL A 47 1.17 -16.04 4.86
N ILE A 48 0.82 -15.55 6.04
CA ILE A 48 0.86 -16.34 7.29
C ILE A 48 -0.53 -16.86 7.64
N TYR A 49 -1.57 -16.07 7.37
CA TYR A 49 -2.92 -16.40 7.77
C TYR A 49 -3.92 -15.74 6.80
N ALA A 50 -4.93 -16.50 6.39
CA ALA A 50 -6.04 -16.02 5.59
C ALA A 50 -7.30 -16.77 6.05
N GLU A 51 -8.12 -16.12 6.87
CA GLU A 51 -9.39 -16.65 7.33
C GLU A 51 -10.44 -15.54 7.25
N ASP A 52 -11.59 -15.87 6.65
CA ASP A 52 -12.69 -14.97 6.35
C ASP A 52 -12.26 -13.64 5.70
N ASN A 53 -12.22 -12.56 6.49
CA ASN A 53 -11.93 -11.20 6.04
C ASN A 53 -10.55 -10.70 6.50
N VAL A 54 -9.74 -11.55 7.12
CA VAL A 54 -8.44 -11.18 7.67
C VAL A 54 -7.34 -11.87 6.90
N VAL A 55 -6.43 -11.07 6.35
CA VAL A 55 -5.23 -11.58 5.69
C VAL A 55 -4.00 -10.96 6.34
N VAL A 56 -3.10 -11.82 6.82
CA VAL A 56 -1.84 -11.41 7.46
C VAL A 56 -0.69 -11.76 6.53
N PHE A 57 0.03 -10.72 6.11
CA PHE A 57 1.25 -10.84 5.34
C PHE A 57 2.44 -10.38 6.18
N VAL A 58 3.54 -11.13 6.11
CA VAL A 58 4.82 -10.69 6.67
C VAL A 58 5.82 -10.50 5.54
N PRO A 59 6.34 -9.27 5.35
CA PRO A 59 7.43 -9.04 4.42
C PRO A 59 8.73 -9.59 5.02
N ARG A 60 9.35 -10.57 4.35
CA ARG A 60 10.63 -11.14 4.80
C ARG A 60 11.78 -10.54 4.00
N LEU A 61 12.60 -9.71 4.63
CA LEU A 61 13.86 -9.26 4.04
C LEU A 61 14.85 -10.43 4.07
N GLN A 62 15.31 -10.88 2.91
CA GLN A 62 16.41 -11.86 2.87
C GLN A 62 17.69 -11.15 3.31
N THR A 63 18.14 -11.42 4.54
CA THR A 63 19.50 -11.08 4.94
C THR A 63 20.43 -12.14 4.36
N ALA A 64 21.46 -11.72 3.63
CA ALA A 64 22.54 -12.61 3.20
C ALA A 64 23.37 -13.00 4.44
N ALA A 65 22.86 -13.94 5.23
CA ALA A 65 23.59 -14.60 6.31
C ALA A 65 23.42 -16.11 6.11
N GLY A 66 24.25 -16.64 5.21
CA GLY A 66 24.24 -18.04 4.80
C GLY A 66 25.22 -18.32 3.67
N ALA A 67 26.42 -17.72 3.73
CA ALA A 67 27.55 -18.07 2.86
C ALA A 67 28.82 -17.92 3.70
N GLY A 68 29.16 -18.98 4.44
CA GLY A 68 30.28 -19.01 5.37
C GLY A 68 30.09 -20.12 6.40
N GLY A 69 30.26 -21.36 5.96
CA GLY A 69 30.34 -22.54 6.79
C GLY A 69 31.41 -23.43 6.18
N ASP A 70 32.66 -23.18 6.60
CA ASP A 70 33.77 -24.13 6.54
C ASP A 70 33.53 -25.27 7.55
#